data_AF-A0A848HC65-F1
#
_entry.id   AF-A0A848HC65-F1
#
_cell.length_a   1.000
_cell.length_b   1.000
_cell.length_c   1.000
_cell.angle_alpha   90.00
_cell.angle_beta   90.00
_cell.angle_gamma   90.00
#
_symmetry.space_group_name_H-M   'P 1'
#
loop_
_entity.id
_entity.type
_entity.pdbx_description
1 polymer ?
#
loop_
_entity_poly.entity_id
_entity_poly.type
_entity_poly.pdbx_seq_one_letter_code
_entity_poly.pdbx_strand_id
1 'polypeptide(L)'
;MSKYKVVITGRSAGASPSEVAAKLAAAFKLPQDKALELAQARSVVVRRGLDLQAAARYEQALAAAGCTVTVEPETPPQESLALDVGSSAPAPTASPAASEGETAAGQGNIAQVAGTLLTPLLMFALWVWFTEPAWLTSALSVVRGPNQLESVLRVGKSKSAEFEQFKMKGGLEAESRWKGFRVRAVSVSYRDSGELSMAQLRLFKEFPGYKLGSLDNFKSALRSECGGSWDVNANQTGMSAKGGNGVQCVVNGAGDDIEVMLALGEPQARSGGGVAVAAAAGAAAAPDAP
;
A
#
# COMPACT_ATOMS: atom_id res chain seq x y z
N MET A 1 19.77 2.63 -11.78
CA MET A 1 20.30 3.16 -10.50
C MET A 1 20.22 2.05 -9.48
N SER A 2 21.30 1.73 -8.78
CA SER A 2 21.30 0.69 -7.75
C SER A 2 20.43 1.13 -6.56
N LYS A 3 19.49 0.28 -6.15
CA LYS A 3 18.67 0.47 -4.95
C LYS A 3 19.39 -0.12 -3.74
N TYR A 4 19.18 0.45 -2.56
CA TYR A 4 19.77 0.01 -1.30
C TYR A 4 18.69 -0.26 -0.25
N LYS A 5 18.98 -1.18 0.66
CA LYS A 5 18.19 -1.43 1.87
C LYS A 5 19.03 -1.15 3.11
N VAL A 6 18.37 -0.65 4.16
CA VAL A 6 19.00 -0.33 5.44
C VAL A 6 18.55 -1.37 6.47
N VAL A 7 19.52 -2.08 7.04
CA VAL A 7 19.29 -3.17 7.99
C VAL A 7 19.89 -2.80 9.33
N ILE A 8 19.08 -2.84 10.40
CA ILE A 8 19.59 -2.78 11.77
C ILE A 8 20.13 -4.17 12.10
N THR A 9 21.42 -4.28 12.41
CA THR A 9 22.09 -5.54 12.77
C THR A 9 22.28 -5.71 14.27
N GLY A 10 21.96 -4.67 15.05
CA GLY A 10 21.96 -4.74 16.49
C GLY A 10 21.98 -3.37 17.15
N ARG A 11 22.42 -3.35 18.41
CA ARG A 11 22.55 -2.17 19.25
C ARG A 11 24.03 -1.85 19.48
N SER A 12 24.38 -0.57 19.57
CA SER A 12 25.73 -0.14 19.92
C SER A 12 26.12 -0.65 21.32
N ALA A 13 27.38 -1.07 21.49
CA ALA A 13 27.88 -1.55 22.76
C ALA A 13 27.66 -0.52 23.88
N GLY A 14 27.07 -0.96 24.99
CA GLY A 14 26.83 -0.12 26.17
C GLY A 14 25.51 0.64 26.22
N ALA A 15 24.71 0.67 25.15
CA ALA A 15 23.39 1.30 25.21
C ALA A 15 22.33 0.35 25.80
N SER A 16 21.44 0.87 26.65
CA SER A 16 20.29 0.10 27.16
C SER A 16 19.19 0.00 26.09
N PRO A 17 18.43 -1.12 26.03
CA PRO A 17 17.35 -1.28 25.03
C PRO A 17 16.27 -0.20 25.16
N SER A 18 15.96 0.24 26.38
CA SER A 18 14.95 1.27 26.63
C SER A 18 15.38 2.65 26.15
N GLU A 19 16.66 3.01 26.29
CA GLU A 19 17.19 4.29 25.80
C GLU A 19 17.18 4.35 24.27
N VAL A 20 17.60 3.26 23.62
CA VAL A 20 17.59 3.19 22.15
C VAL A 20 16.16 3.21 21.61
N ALA A 21 15.23 2.52 22.27
CA ALA A 21 13.81 2.58 21.93
C ALA A 21 13.24 4.00 22.04
N ALA A 22 13.56 4.73 23.11
CA ALA A 22 13.11 6.11 23.28
C ALA A 22 13.66 7.04 22.18
N LYS A 23 14.94 6.90 21.83
CA LYS A 23 15.57 7.67 20.74
C LYS A 23 14.97 7.33 19.37
N LEU A 24 14.74 6.05 19.09
CA LEU A 24 14.10 5.58 17.87
C LEU A 24 12.65 6.09 17.76
N ALA A 25 11.88 6.01 18.84
CA ALA A 25 10.51 6.50 18.91
C ALA A 25 10.45 8.00 18.60
N ALA A 26 11.36 8.79 19.17
CA ALA A 26 11.45 10.23 18.92
C ALA A 26 11.88 10.55 17.48
N ALA A 27 12.90 9.88 16.95
CA ALA A 27 13.45 10.15 15.62
C ALA A 27 12.48 9.76 14.49
N PHE A 28 11.77 8.65 14.63
CA PHE A 28 10.90 8.09 13.59
C PHE A 28 9.41 8.26 13.88
N LYS A 29 9.04 8.95 14.96
CA LYS A 29 7.65 9.13 15.42
C LYS A 29 6.91 7.79 15.56
N LEU A 30 7.61 6.78 16.06
CA LEU A 30 7.06 5.43 16.26
C LEU A 30 6.46 5.28 17.66
N PRO A 31 5.43 4.44 17.84
CA PRO A 31 4.99 4.02 19.17
C PRO A 31 6.14 3.38 19.94
N GLN A 32 6.20 3.62 21.25
CA GLN A 32 7.30 3.15 22.10
C GLN A 32 7.45 1.62 22.07
N ASP A 33 6.35 0.87 22.01
CA ASP A 33 6.35 -0.59 21.91
C ASP A 33 7.03 -1.09 20.63
N LYS A 34 6.76 -0.42 19.49
CA LYS A 34 7.36 -0.76 18.20
C LYS A 34 8.84 -0.39 18.17
N ALA A 35 9.22 0.72 18.78
CA ALA A 35 10.61 1.10 18.90
C ALA A 35 11.40 0.13 19.79
N LEU A 36 10.77 -0.40 20.85
CA LEU A 36 11.36 -1.42 21.72
C LEU A 36 11.55 -2.75 20.99
N GLU A 37 10.55 -3.19 20.21
CA GLU A 37 10.63 -4.36 19.35
C GLU A 37 11.81 -4.24 18.37
N LEU A 38 11.96 -3.09 17.70
CA LEU A 38 13.08 -2.81 16.80
C LEU A 38 14.44 -2.80 17.52
N ALA A 39 14.51 -2.23 18.72
CA ALA A 39 15.75 -2.15 19.51
C ALA A 39 16.21 -3.51 20.08
N GLN A 40 15.31 -4.49 20.16
CA GLN A 40 15.60 -5.85 20.62
C GLN A 40 15.87 -6.82 19.46
N ALA A 41 15.42 -6.49 18.25
CA ALA A 41 15.55 -7.39 17.12
C ALA A 41 17.02 -7.56 16.68
N ARG A 42 17.40 -8.81 16.37
CA ARG A 42 18.76 -9.17 15.95
C ARG A 42 19.09 -8.69 14.54
N SER A 43 18.11 -8.68 13.64
CA SER A 43 18.26 -8.15 12.29
C SER A 43 16.89 -7.75 11.73
N VAL A 44 16.70 -6.48 11.39
CA VAL A 44 15.46 -5.97 10.80
C VAL A 44 15.76 -4.99 9.67
N VAL A 45 15.06 -5.17 8.55
CA VAL A 45 15.09 -4.23 7.43
C VAL A 45 14.16 -3.07 7.76
N VAL A 46 14.71 -1.87 7.92
CA VAL A 46 13.95 -0.66 8.25
C VAL A 46 13.29 -0.07 7.01
N ARG A 47 14.04 0.00 5.91
CA ARG A 47 13.56 0.56 4.64
C ARG A 47 14.31 -0.04 3.45
N ARG A 48 13.60 -0.16 2.33
CA ARG A 48 14.09 -0.68 1.04
C ARG A 48 13.93 0.38 -0.06
N GLY A 49 14.53 0.14 -1.23
CA GLY A 49 14.38 1.00 -2.40
C GLY A 49 15.01 2.37 -2.27
N LEU A 50 16.00 2.54 -1.37
CA LEU A 50 16.65 3.83 -1.15
C LEU A 50 17.77 4.08 -2.17
N ASP A 51 17.97 5.33 -2.54
CA ASP A 51 19.23 5.74 -3.16
C ASP A 51 20.37 5.77 -2.12
N LEU A 52 21.62 5.83 -2.59
CA LEU A 52 22.80 5.80 -1.72
C LEU A 52 22.83 6.96 -0.71
N GLN A 53 22.41 8.16 -1.12
CA GLN A 53 22.43 9.35 -0.27
C GLN A 53 21.35 9.27 0.82
N ALA A 54 20.17 8.80 0.47
CA ALA A 54 19.09 8.55 1.41
C ALA A 54 19.45 7.42 2.38
N ALA A 55 20.05 6.33 1.91
CA ALA A 55 20.52 5.22 2.76
C ALA A 55 21.56 5.70 3.80
N ALA A 56 22.51 6.53 3.40
CA ALA A 56 23.50 7.13 4.30
C ALA A 56 22.85 8.03 5.38
N ARG A 57 21.81 8.78 5.05
CA ARG A 57 21.06 9.58 6.04
C ARG A 57 20.33 8.71 7.06
N TYR A 58 19.74 7.61 6.59
CA TYR A 58 19.10 6.62 7.47
C TYR A 58 20.10 5.94 8.40
N GLU A 59 21.26 5.56 7.87
CA GLU A 59 22.37 5.01 8.65
C GLU A 59 22.79 5.96 9.76
N GLN A 60 23.03 7.24 9.45
CA GLN A 60 23.41 8.26 10.44
C GLN A 60 22.33 8.47 11.51
N ALA A 61 21.06 8.54 11.12
CA ALA A 61 19.96 8.73 12.06
C ALA A 61 19.80 7.53 13.02
N LEU A 62 19.91 6.31 12.50
CA LEU A 62 19.84 5.08 13.29
C LEU A 62 21.09 4.89 14.17
N ALA A 63 22.28 5.24 13.68
CA ALA A 63 23.51 5.23 14.46
C ALA A 63 23.44 6.24 15.62
N ALA A 64 22.92 7.45 15.38
CA ALA A 64 22.69 8.45 16.43
C ALA A 64 21.68 7.98 17.50
N ALA A 65 20.73 7.13 17.13
CA ALA A 65 19.81 6.48 18.06
C ALA A 65 20.45 5.35 18.88
N GLY A 66 21.67 4.92 18.57
CA GLY A 66 22.38 3.83 19.24
C GLY A 66 22.19 2.46 18.58
N CYS A 67 21.83 2.41 17.29
CA CYS A 67 21.73 1.17 16.52
C CYS A 67 23.02 0.91 15.73
N THR A 68 23.38 -0.37 15.58
CA THR A 68 24.35 -0.83 14.58
C THR A 68 23.60 -1.11 13.29
N VAL A 69 24.05 -0.50 12.20
CA VAL A 69 23.33 -0.47 10.92
C VAL A 69 24.27 -0.94 9.82
N THR A 70 23.71 -1.60 8.82
CA THR A 70 24.42 -1.99 7.61
C THR A 70 23.57 -1.62 6.41
N VAL A 71 24.19 -0.89 5.47
CA VAL A 71 23.57 -0.55 4.18
C VAL A 71 23.99 -1.63 3.18
N GLU A 72 23.01 -2.38 2.69
CA GLU A 72 23.24 -3.42 1.70
C GLU A 72 22.65 -3.00 0.35
N PRO A 73 23.33 -3.26 -0.77
CA PRO A 73 22.71 -3.13 -2.08
C PRO A 73 21.51 -4.08 -2.17
N GLU A 74 20.37 -3.53 -2.57
CA GLU A 74 19.16 -4.32 -2.80
C GLU A 74 19.32 -5.02 -4.14
N THR A 75 19.81 -6.26 -4.10
CA THR A 75 19.65 -7.17 -5.22
C THR A 75 18.15 -7.32 -5.43
N PRO A 76 17.60 -6.98 -6.62
CA PRO A 76 16.19 -7.20 -6.89
C PRO A 76 15.90 -8.66 -6.53
N PRO A 77 14.85 -8.93 -5.73
CA PRO A 77 14.52 -10.29 -5.36
C PRO A 77 14.42 -11.07 -6.66
N GLN A 78 15.43 -11.90 -6.94
CA GLN A 78 15.27 -12.98 -7.88
C GLN A 78 14.08 -13.73 -7.31
N GLU A 79 12.98 -13.79 -8.08
CA GLU A 79 11.80 -14.56 -7.74
C GLU A 79 12.27 -15.96 -7.38
N SER A 80 12.51 -16.18 -6.10
CA SER A 80 12.78 -17.48 -5.54
C SER A 80 11.45 -18.18 -5.66
N LEU A 81 11.34 -19.01 -6.70
CA LEU A 81 10.41 -20.11 -6.84
C LEU A 81 10.42 -20.89 -5.51
N ALA A 82 9.60 -20.46 -4.57
CA ALA A 82 9.43 -21.12 -3.30
C ALA A 82 8.56 -22.34 -3.57
N LEU A 83 9.21 -23.49 -3.70
CA LEU A 83 8.60 -24.80 -3.48
C LEU A 83 8.07 -24.80 -2.04
N ASP A 84 6.75 -24.81 -1.95
CA ASP A 84 5.96 -24.88 -0.74
C ASP A 84 6.26 -26.21 -0.01
N VAL A 85 7.12 -26.16 1.01
CA VAL A 85 7.28 -27.27 1.97
C VAL A 85 6.52 -26.90 3.22
N GLY A 86 5.33 -27.50 3.34
CA GLY A 86 4.36 -27.26 4.38
C GLY A 86 4.94 -27.40 5.79
N SER A 87 4.75 -26.35 6.59
CA SER A 87 4.95 -26.38 8.03
C SER A 87 3.60 -26.22 8.70
N SER A 88 3.01 -27.34 9.09
CA SER A 88 1.83 -27.39 9.94
C SER A 88 2.15 -26.80 11.32
N ALA A 89 1.35 -25.82 11.76
CA ALA A 89 1.34 -25.34 13.14
C ALA A 89 -0.03 -25.64 13.78
N PRO A 90 -0.08 -26.17 15.03
CA PRO A 90 -1.30 -26.54 15.71
C PRO A 90 -2.00 -25.34 16.36
N ALA A 91 -3.33 -25.48 16.52
CA ALA A 91 -4.26 -24.49 17.04
C ALA A 91 -3.98 -24.06 18.49
N PRO A 92 -4.20 -22.77 18.85
CA PRO A 92 -4.20 -22.33 20.24
C PRO A 92 -5.58 -22.48 20.89
N THR A 93 -5.57 -23.17 22.04
CA THR A 93 -6.66 -23.30 23.01
C THR A 93 -6.92 -21.97 23.72
N ALA A 94 -8.19 -21.58 23.81
CA ALA A 94 -8.67 -20.44 24.59
C ALA A 94 -8.80 -20.78 26.09
N SER A 95 -8.57 -19.80 26.97
CA SER A 95 -9.20 -19.74 28.30
C SER A 95 -9.15 -18.32 28.92
N PRO A 96 -10.13 -17.91 29.76
CA PRO A 96 -10.43 -16.51 30.13
C PRO A 96 -10.08 -16.13 31.59
N ALA A 97 -9.99 -14.82 31.88
CA ALA A 97 -10.31 -14.12 33.15
C ALA A 97 -9.75 -12.68 33.08
N ALA A 98 -10.56 -11.62 33.04
CA ALA A 98 -11.13 -10.92 34.20
C ALA A 98 -10.07 -10.37 35.18
N SER A 99 -9.83 -9.04 35.14
CA SER A 99 -9.53 -8.27 36.35
C SER A 99 -9.83 -6.78 36.10
N GLU A 100 -10.87 -6.29 36.78
CA GLU A 100 -11.04 -4.89 37.15
C GLU A 100 -9.94 -4.49 38.15
N GLY A 101 -9.57 -3.20 38.14
CA GLY A 101 -8.46 -2.67 38.94
C GLY A 101 -8.39 -1.15 38.85
N GLU A 102 -9.34 -0.53 39.53
CA GLU A 102 -9.41 0.87 39.97
C GLU A 102 -8.13 1.34 40.69
N THR A 103 -7.51 2.46 40.31
CA THR A 103 -6.85 3.37 41.28
C THR A 103 -6.60 4.80 40.77
N ALA A 104 -7.25 5.74 41.46
CA ALA A 104 -6.93 7.13 41.83
C ALA A 104 -5.80 7.96 41.19
N ALA A 105 -6.22 9.17 40.79
CA ALA A 105 -5.70 10.49 41.16
C ALA A 105 -4.24 10.64 41.66
N GLY A 106 -3.48 11.47 40.94
CA GLY A 106 -2.19 12.00 41.37
C GLY A 106 -1.84 13.31 40.66
N GLN A 107 -2.61 14.37 40.93
CA GLN A 107 -2.30 15.74 40.49
C GLN A 107 -1.23 16.33 41.43
N GLY A 108 0.03 16.24 41.02
CA GLY A 108 1.18 16.82 41.72
C GLY A 108 1.68 18.08 41.00
N ASN A 109 1.41 19.24 41.59
CA ASN A 109 2.07 20.50 41.27
C ASN A 109 3.59 20.36 41.51
N ILE A 110 4.40 20.68 40.50
CA ILE A 110 5.81 21.01 40.69
C ILE A 110 6.04 22.36 40.03
N ALA A 111 5.81 23.41 40.81
CA ALA A 111 6.24 24.76 40.50
C ALA A 111 7.70 24.94 40.95
N GLN A 112 8.48 25.57 40.06
CA GLN A 112 9.61 26.45 40.35
C GLN A 112 10.77 25.91 41.22
N VAL A 113 11.88 25.57 40.55
CA VAL A 113 13.20 26.07 40.97
C VAL A 113 13.97 26.54 39.75
N ALA A 114 14.46 27.77 39.87
CA ALA A 114 15.26 28.52 38.92
C ALA A 114 16.62 27.85 38.60
N GLY A 115 17.23 28.18 37.46
CA GLY A 115 18.61 27.78 37.20
C GLY A 115 19.13 28.03 35.79
N THR A 116 19.10 29.29 35.38
CA THR A 116 19.76 29.92 34.22
C THR A 116 21.19 29.41 33.88
N LEU A 117 21.32 28.28 33.16
CA LEU A 117 22.56 27.87 32.44
C LEU A 117 22.27 26.93 31.24
N LEU A 118 21.10 27.02 30.60
CA LEU A 118 20.67 26.07 29.56
C LEU A 118 20.27 26.70 28.22
N THR A 119 20.64 27.96 27.99
CA THR A 119 20.24 28.72 26.80
C THR A 119 20.97 28.36 25.49
N PRO A 120 22.22 27.84 25.45
CA PRO A 120 22.82 27.49 24.15
C PRO A 120 22.35 26.13 23.61
N LEU A 121 21.93 25.19 24.46
CA LEU A 121 21.50 23.85 24.02
C LEU A 121 20.05 23.84 23.49
N LEU A 122 19.19 24.68 24.08
CA LEU A 122 17.80 24.87 23.64
C LEU A 122 17.72 25.60 22.28
N MET A 123 18.68 26.48 21.98
CA MET A 123 18.79 27.13 20.67
C MET A 123 19.24 26.18 19.56
N PHE A 124 20.11 25.19 19.84
CA PHE A 124 20.47 24.16 18.86
C PHE A 124 19.28 23.22 18.55
N ALA A 125 18.49 22.85 19.56
CA ALA A 125 17.27 22.06 19.35
C ALA A 125 16.18 22.83 18.58
N LEU A 126 16.05 24.14 18.83
CA LEU A 126 15.14 25.03 18.07
C LEU A 126 15.63 25.29 16.64
N TRP A 127 16.95 25.37 16.40
CA TRP A 127 17.51 25.59 15.05
C TRP A 127 17.36 24.36 14.15
N VAL A 128 17.46 23.14 14.73
CA VAL A 128 17.12 21.88 14.04
C VAL A 128 15.61 21.79 13.73
N TRP A 129 14.75 22.41 14.54
CA TRP A 129 13.31 22.53 14.27
C TRP A 129 12.94 23.63 13.27
N PHE A 130 13.73 24.71 13.13
CA PHE A 130 13.40 25.82 12.23
C PHE A 130 14.03 25.69 10.84
N THR A 131 15.02 24.81 10.68
CA THR A 131 15.53 24.38 9.38
C THR A 131 14.88 23.07 8.97
N GLU A 132 13.55 22.97 9.10
CA GLU A 132 12.77 21.91 8.45
C GLU A 132 13.03 21.98 6.94
N PRO A 133 13.79 21.04 6.38
CA PRO A 133 14.04 21.09 4.97
C PRO A 133 12.74 20.66 4.28
N ALA A 134 12.27 21.44 3.30
CA ALA A 134 10.97 21.25 2.63
C ALA A 134 10.73 19.83 2.03
N TRP A 135 11.74 18.97 2.01
CA TRP A 135 11.61 17.56 1.66
C TRP A 135 11.02 16.68 2.79
N LEU A 136 11.05 17.10 4.05
CA LEU A 136 10.48 16.35 5.19
C LEU A 136 8.94 16.35 5.16
N THR A 137 8.31 17.42 4.70
CA THR A 137 6.87 17.46 4.40
C THR A 137 6.53 16.69 3.12
N SER A 138 7.46 16.61 2.17
CA SER A 138 7.31 15.79 0.94
C SER A 138 7.43 14.28 1.21
N ALA A 139 8.12 13.88 2.27
CA ALA A 139 8.30 12.48 2.65
C ALA A 139 7.21 11.94 3.60
N LEU A 140 6.51 12.81 4.33
CA LEU A 140 5.49 12.42 5.33
C LEU A 140 4.05 12.78 4.96
N SER A 141 3.86 13.53 3.88
CA SER A 141 2.58 13.57 3.20
C SER A 141 2.70 12.75 1.92
N VAL A 142 2.42 11.44 2.03
CA VAL A 142 1.65 10.81 0.95
C VAL A 142 0.30 11.53 0.99
N VAL A 143 0.27 12.74 0.44
CA VAL A 143 -0.96 13.40 0.04
C VAL A 143 -1.63 12.33 -0.78
N ARG A 144 -2.76 11.82 -0.28
CA ARG A 144 -3.69 11.01 -1.06
C ARG A 144 -4.25 11.91 -2.16
N GLY A 145 -3.40 12.34 -3.07
CA GLY A 145 -3.81 12.94 -4.32
C GLY A 145 -4.69 11.93 -5.03
N PRO A 146 -5.56 12.40 -5.94
CA PRO A 146 -6.34 11.51 -6.78
C PRO A 146 -5.38 10.45 -7.34
N ASN A 147 -5.74 9.20 -7.09
CA ASN A 147 -4.90 8.07 -7.39
C ASN A 147 -4.56 8.10 -8.88
N GLN A 148 -3.28 8.24 -9.24
CA GLN A 148 -2.89 8.49 -10.63
C GLN A 148 -3.42 7.39 -11.57
N LEU A 149 -3.49 6.15 -11.08
CA LEU A 149 -4.06 5.03 -11.83
C LEU A 149 -5.55 5.26 -12.19
N GLU A 150 -6.34 5.87 -11.31
CA GLU A 150 -7.74 6.22 -11.59
C GLU A 150 -7.88 7.31 -12.64
N SER A 151 -6.90 8.20 -12.77
CA SER A 151 -6.93 9.24 -13.80
C SER A 151 -6.62 8.69 -15.20
N VAL A 152 -5.74 7.68 -15.29
CA VAL A 152 -5.31 7.08 -16.57
C VAL A 152 -6.16 5.88 -17.00
N LEU A 153 -6.99 5.33 -16.11
CA LEU A 153 -7.92 4.24 -16.42
C LEU A 153 -9.36 4.72 -16.69
N ARG A 154 -9.53 5.91 -17.28
CA ARG A 154 -10.86 6.41 -17.66
C ARG A 154 -11.20 5.95 -19.07
N VAL A 155 -11.93 4.85 -19.14
CA VAL A 155 -12.43 4.26 -20.39
C VAL A 155 -13.21 5.31 -21.21
N GLY A 156 -12.82 5.48 -22.48
CA GLY A 156 -13.33 6.50 -23.41
C GLY A 156 -12.86 7.93 -23.18
N LYS A 157 -11.89 8.16 -22.28
CA LYS A 157 -11.33 9.49 -22.02
C LYS A 157 -9.81 9.49 -22.04
N SER A 158 -9.19 8.50 -21.40
CA SER A 158 -7.74 8.40 -21.29
C SER A 158 -7.11 7.99 -22.62
N LYS A 159 -5.91 8.53 -22.90
CA LYS A 159 -5.13 8.19 -24.11
C LYS A 159 -4.00 7.22 -23.79
N SER A 160 -3.55 6.47 -24.78
CA SER A 160 -2.40 5.55 -24.64
C SER A 160 -1.14 6.24 -24.10
N ALA A 161 -0.85 7.46 -24.56
CA ALA A 161 0.30 8.25 -24.09
C ALA A 161 0.25 8.57 -22.59
N GLU A 162 -0.94 8.78 -22.01
CA GLU A 162 -1.10 9.07 -20.58
C GLU A 162 -0.79 7.84 -19.73
N PHE A 163 -1.26 6.68 -20.17
CA PHE A 163 -1.00 5.41 -19.49
C PHE A 163 0.47 5.01 -19.57
N GLU A 164 1.11 5.18 -20.74
CA GLU A 164 2.56 4.94 -20.86
C GLU A 164 3.38 5.94 -20.03
N GLN A 165 2.97 7.21 -19.95
CA GLN A 165 3.61 8.17 -19.04
C GLN A 165 3.47 7.75 -17.57
N PHE A 166 2.31 7.23 -17.18
CA PHE A 166 2.11 6.69 -15.84
C PHE A 166 3.04 5.49 -15.57
N LYS A 167 3.20 4.57 -16.52
CA LYS A 167 4.17 3.47 -16.42
C LYS A 167 5.61 3.95 -16.32
N MET A 168 6.02 4.91 -17.15
CA MET A 168 7.37 5.48 -17.11
C MET A 168 7.70 6.18 -15.79
N LYS A 169 6.69 6.73 -15.09
CA LYS A 169 6.85 7.32 -13.76
C LYS A 169 6.93 6.28 -12.63
N GLY A 170 6.97 4.99 -12.96
CA GLY A 170 7.04 3.89 -11.99
C GLY A 170 5.68 3.31 -11.57
N GLY A 171 4.61 3.57 -12.35
CA GLY A 171 3.25 3.14 -12.04
C GLY A 171 2.84 1.78 -12.63
N LEU A 172 2.25 0.91 -11.79
CA LEU A 172 2.10 -0.56 -11.91
C LEU A 172 3.27 -1.41 -11.37
N GLU A 173 4.06 -0.86 -10.45
CA GLU A 173 4.72 -1.68 -9.41
C GLU A 173 3.70 -2.11 -8.32
N ALA A 174 4.10 -3.07 -7.47
CA ALA A 174 3.25 -3.81 -6.50
C ALA A 174 2.41 -2.95 -5.53
N GLU A 175 2.57 -1.64 -5.46
CA GLU A 175 1.83 -0.76 -4.54
C GLU A 175 0.73 0.08 -5.19
N SER A 176 0.52 -0.07 -6.49
CA SER A 176 -0.54 0.66 -7.18
C SER A 176 -1.91 0.33 -6.57
N ARG A 177 -2.69 1.36 -6.28
CA ARG A 177 -4.06 1.20 -5.80
C ARG A 177 -5.03 1.62 -6.88
N TRP A 178 -6.27 1.17 -6.82
CA TRP A 178 -7.35 1.66 -7.65
C TRP A 178 -8.66 1.53 -6.88
N LYS A 179 -9.39 2.64 -6.69
CA LYS A 179 -10.64 2.68 -5.90
C LYS A 179 -10.48 2.16 -4.46
N GLY A 180 -9.26 2.27 -3.92
CA GLY A 180 -8.90 1.74 -2.60
C GLY A 180 -8.39 0.29 -2.60
N PHE A 181 -8.46 -0.43 -3.73
CA PHE A 181 -8.02 -1.81 -3.88
C PHE A 181 -6.57 -1.88 -4.35
N ARG A 182 -5.81 -2.88 -3.90
CA ARG A 182 -4.45 -3.10 -4.39
C ARG A 182 -4.50 -3.81 -5.74
N VAL A 183 -3.81 -3.25 -6.71
CA VAL A 183 -3.82 -3.72 -8.09
C VAL A 183 -2.70 -4.74 -8.27
N ARG A 184 -3.08 -5.94 -8.70
CA ARG A 184 -2.15 -7.04 -9.01
C ARG A 184 -1.68 -6.98 -10.46
N ALA A 185 -2.60 -6.75 -11.38
CA ALA A 185 -2.30 -6.63 -12.80
C ALA A 185 -3.31 -5.70 -13.49
N VAL A 186 -2.87 -5.06 -14.56
CA VAL A 186 -3.73 -4.25 -15.44
C VAL A 186 -3.39 -4.58 -16.89
N SER A 187 -4.42 -4.87 -17.67
CA SER A 187 -4.38 -4.99 -19.12
C SER A 187 -5.29 -3.92 -19.71
N VAL A 188 -4.83 -3.25 -20.77
CA VAL A 188 -5.58 -2.16 -21.42
C VAL A 188 -5.58 -2.38 -22.93
N SER A 189 -6.67 -2.02 -23.57
CA SER A 189 -6.76 -1.92 -25.03
C SER A 189 -7.23 -0.54 -25.45
N TYR A 190 -6.84 -0.13 -26.65
CA TYR A 190 -7.15 1.19 -27.20
C TYR A 190 -7.91 1.04 -28.52
N ARG A 191 -8.69 2.06 -28.89
CA ARG A 191 -9.23 2.21 -30.24
C ARG A 191 -8.17 2.74 -31.19
N ASP A 192 -8.47 2.74 -32.49
CA ASP A 192 -7.64 3.37 -33.51
C ASP A 192 -7.45 4.89 -33.27
N SER A 193 -8.38 5.53 -32.55
CA SER A 193 -8.25 6.93 -32.10
C SER A 193 -7.20 7.15 -31.00
N GLY A 194 -6.63 6.07 -30.44
CA GLY A 194 -5.71 6.09 -29.30
C GLY A 194 -6.40 6.25 -27.94
N GLU A 195 -7.73 6.27 -27.90
CA GLU A 195 -8.52 6.32 -26.66
C GLU A 195 -8.67 4.94 -26.03
N LEU A 196 -8.64 4.88 -24.70
CA LEU A 196 -8.79 3.65 -23.92
C LEU A 196 -10.17 3.02 -24.16
N SER A 197 -10.21 1.85 -24.81
CA SER A 197 -11.44 1.11 -25.11
C SER A 197 -11.81 0.11 -24.01
N MET A 198 -10.82 -0.50 -23.38
CA MET A 198 -11.00 -1.49 -22.32
C MET A 198 -9.88 -1.38 -21.29
N ALA A 199 -10.22 -1.59 -20.03
CA ALA A 199 -9.29 -1.80 -18.94
C ALA A 199 -9.73 -3.03 -18.12
N GLN A 200 -8.86 -4.02 -18.01
CA GLN A 200 -9.04 -5.22 -17.22
C GLN A 200 -8.05 -5.18 -16.05
N LEU A 201 -8.56 -5.18 -14.83
CA LEU A 201 -7.77 -5.12 -13.60
C LEU A 201 -7.95 -6.43 -12.83
N ARG A 202 -6.84 -6.96 -12.30
CA ARG A 202 -6.86 -7.97 -11.24
C ARG A 202 -6.50 -7.30 -9.93
N LEU A 203 -7.33 -7.46 -8.92
CA LEU A 203 -7.22 -6.83 -7.61
C LEU A 203 -7.07 -7.91 -6.55
N PHE A 204 -6.28 -7.65 -5.50
CA PHE A 204 -6.19 -8.55 -4.36
C PHE A 204 -7.46 -8.48 -3.52
N LYS A 205 -8.08 -9.63 -3.21
CA LYS A 205 -9.30 -9.73 -2.39
C LYS A 205 -9.04 -9.51 -0.89
N GLU A 206 -7.84 -9.83 -0.43
CA GLU A 206 -7.46 -9.68 0.97
C GLU A 206 -6.14 -8.93 1.08
N PHE A 207 -6.11 -7.91 1.94
CA PHE A 207 -4.88 -7.20 2.26
C PHE A 207 -4.82 -6.94 3.77
N PRO A 208 -3.70 -7.23 4.45
CA PRO A 208 -3.58 -7.04 5.89
C PRO A 208 -3.97 -5.61 6.31
N GLY A 209 -4.90 -5.50 7.27
CA GLY A 209 -5.41 -4.22 7.77
C GLY A 209 -6.55 -3.60 6.95
N TYR A 210 -6.96 -4.22 5.84
CA TYR A 210 -8.13 -3.83 5.07
C TYR A 210 -8.91 -5.09 4.70
N LYS A 211 -9.99 -5.37 5.45
CA LYS A 211 -11.06 -6.20 4.88
C LYS A 211 -11.56 -5.40 3.68
N LEU A 212 -11.42 -5.94 2.47
CA LEU A 212 -12.12 -5.36 1.36
C LEU A 212 -13.56 -5.24 1.79
N GLY A 213 -14.00 -3.99 1.87
CA GLY A 213 -15.40 -3.68 2.09
C GLY A 213 -16.20 -4.54 1.14
N SER A 214 -17.32 -5.07 1.61
CA SER A 214 -18.20 -5.96 0.86
C SER A 214 -18.33 -5.62 -0.62
N LEU A 215 -18.82 -6.57 -1.42
CA LEU A 215 -19.21 -6.33 -2.81
C LEU A 215 -19.95 -4.99 -3.00
N ASP A 216 -20.71 -4.53 -2.00
CA ASP A 216 -21.39 -3.23 -2.00
C ASP A 216 -20.46 -2.01 -1.91
N ASN A 217 -19.39 -2.06 -1.12
CA ASN A 217 -18.37 -0.99 -1.12
C ASN A 217 -17.68 -0.91 -2.49
N PHE A 218 -17.44 -2.06 -3.12
CA PHE A 218 -16.91 -2.11 -4.48
C PHE A 218 -17.88 -1.49 -5.49
N LYS A 219 -19.17 -1.88 -5.46
CA LYS A 219 -20.22 -1.26 -6.28
C LYS A 219 -20.31 0.26 -6.08
N SER A 220 -20.23 0.71 -4.83
CA SER A 220 -20.28 2.13 -4.49
C SER A 220 -19.09 2.89 -5.09
N ALA A 221 -17.89 2.31 -5.06
CA ALA A 221 -16.68 2.92 -5.61
C ALA A 221 -16.72 3.06 -7.15
N LEU A 222 -17.49 2.21 -7.82
CA LEU A 222 -17.69 2.20 -9.28
C LEU A 222 -18.97 2.90 -9.75
N ARG A 223 -19.79 3.43 -8.84
CA ARG A 223 -21.10 3.99 -9.17
C ARG A 223 -21.02 5.13 -10.19
N SER A 224 -19.95 5.93 -10.17
CA SER A 224 -19.73 7.02 -11.12
C SER A 224 -19.46 6.55 -12.55
N GLU A 225 -18.86 5.38 -12.73
CA GLU A 225 -18.45 4.84 -14.02
C GLU A 225 -19.47 3.84 -14.56
N CYS A 226 -20.01 2.99 -13.68
CA CYS A 226 -20.82 1.82 -14.03
C CYS A 226 -22.32 2.04 -13.78
N GLY A 227 -22.70 3.12 -13.10
CA GLY A 227 -24.08 3.35 -12.69
C GLY A 227 -24.46 2.63 -11.39
N GLY A 228 -25.75 2.71 -11.04
CA GLY A 228 -26.28 2.14 -9.79
C GLY A 228 -26.92 0.76 -9.93
N SER A 229 -27.26 0.34 -11.15
CA SER A 229 -27.94 -0.93 -11.40
C SER A 229 -26.94 -2.00 -11.78
N TRP A 230 -26.87 -3.06 -10.96
CA TRP A 230 -25.96 -4.19 -11.14
C TRP A 230 -26.76 -5.47 -11.33
N ASP A 231 -26.53 -6.15 -12.44
CA ASP A 231 -27.06 -7.47 -12.74
C ASP A 231 -26.09 -8.51 -12.16
N VAL A 232 -26.50 -9.18 -11.09
CA VAL A 232 -25.71 -10.25 -10.46
C VAL A 232 -26.02 -11.57 -11.14
N ASN A 233 -24.99 -12.34 -11.48
CA ASN A 233 -25.17 -13.64 -12.12
C ASN A 233 -25.78 -14.67 -11.15
N ALA A 234 -26.30 -15.78 -11.70
CA ALA A 234 -27.02 -16.79 -10.92
C ALA A 234 -26.21 -17.43 -9.79
N ASN A 235 -24.88 -17.52 -9.95
CA ASN A 235 -23.97 -18.08 -8.95
C ASN A 235 -23.37 -17.03 -7.99
N GLN A 236 -23.78 -15.75 -8.09
CA GLN A 236 -23.32 -14.63 -7.26
C GLN A 236 -21.79 -14.40 -7.24
N THR A 237 -21.06 -15.01 -8.18
CA THR A 237 -19.61 -14.84 -8.30
C THR A 237 -19.24 -13.67 -9.20
N GLY A 238 -20.20 -13.16 -9.97
CA GLY A 238 -19.98 -12.09 -10.90
C GLY A 238 -21.17 -11.15 -11.00
N MET A 239 -20.89 -9.93 -11.43
CA MET A 239 -21.89 -8.89 -11.63
C MET A 239 -21.50 -8.02 -12.80
N SER A 240 -22.49 -7.52 -13.52
CA SER A 240 -22.29 -6.56 -14.58
C SER A 240 -23.17 -5.33 -14.38
N ALA A 241 -22.73 -4.20 -14.91
CA ALA A 241 -23.48 -2.95 -14.89
C ALA A 241 -23.17 -2.15 -16.15
N LYS A 242 -24.11 -1.29 -16.55
CA LYS A 242 -23.94 -0.41 -17.70
C LYS A 242 -24.13 1.05 -17.26
N GLY A 243 -23.07 1.82 -17.35
CA GLY A 243 -23.05 3.24 -17.05
C GLY A 243 -23.77 4.06 -18.12
N GLY A 244 -24.29 5.23 -17.73
CA GLY A 244 -24.94 6.17 -18.65
C GLY A 244 -23.99 6.78 -19.70
N ASN A 245 -22.68 6.65 -19.50
CA ASN A 245 -21.62 7.02 -20.45
C ASN A 245 -21.31 5.92 -21.49
N GLY A 246 -22.08 4.82 -21.51
CA GLY A 246 -21.84 3.69 -22.41
C GLY A 246 -20.74 2.75 -21.95
N VAL A 247 -20.17 2.94 -20.76
CA VAL A 247 -19.20 2.01 -20.18
C VAL A 247 -19.94 0.80 -19.62
N GLN A 248 -19.53 -0.39 -20.02
CA GLN A 248 -19.93 -1.66 -19.45
C GLN A 248 -18.88 -2.09 -18.43
N CYS A 249 -19.34 -2.48 -17.25
CA CYS A 249 -18.52 -2.98 -16.18
C CYS A 249 -18.88 -4.44 -15.92
N VAL A 250 -17.87 -5.29 -15.77
CA VAL A 250 -18.02 -6.69 -15.38
C VAL A 250 -17.05 -6.95 -14.24
N VAL A 251 -17.52 -7.58 -13.17
CA VAL A 251 -16.74 -7.89 -11.99
C VAL A 251 -16.91 -9.37 -11.71
N ASN A 252 -15.80 -10.10 -11.63
CA ASN A 252 -15.77 -11.52 -11.29
C ASN A 252 -14.91 -11.71 -10.04
N GLY A 253 -15.51 -12.13 -8.94
CA GLY A 253 -14.81 -12.45 -7.69
C GLY A 253 -14.67 -13.96 -7.54
N ALA A 254 -13.65 -14.56 -8.16
CA ALA A 254 -13.34 -15.98 -7.99
C ALA A 254 -12.01 -16.14 -7.24
N GLY A 255 -12.03 -16.89 -6.13
CA GLY A 255 -10.84 -17.14 -5.29
C GLY A 255 -10.39 -15.91 -4.50
N ASP A 256 -9.06 -15.69 -4.51
CA ASP A 256 -8.35 -14.62 -3.77
C ASP A 256 -8.18 -13.33 -4.56
N ASP A 257 -8.63 -13.31 -5.82
CA ASP A 257 -8.56 -12.15 -6.68
C ASP A 257 -9.97 -11.67 -7.06
N ILE A 258 -10.08 -10.37 -7.33
CA ILE A 258 -11.24 -9.77 -7.98
C ILE A 258 -10.79 -9.30 -9.36
N GLU A 259 -11.42 -9.81 -10.40
CA GLU A 259 -11.23 -9.35 -11.76
C GLU A 259 -12.29 -8.32 -12.10
N VAL A 260 -11.86 -7.20 -12.67
CA VAL A 260 -12.70 -6.07 -13.01
C VAL A 260 -12.42 -5.69 -14.45
N MET A 261 -13.43 -5.72 -15.29
CA MET A 261 -13.35 -5.28 -16.67
C MET A 261 -14.24 -4.05 -16.85
N LEU A 262 -13.65 -2.98 -17.38
CA LEU A 262 -14.31 -1.77 -17.82
C LEU A 262 -14.13 -1.69 -19.33
N ALA A 263 -15.21 -1.65 -20.10
CA ALA A 263 -15.16 -1.55 -21.54
C ALA A 263 -16.13 -0.49 -22.04
N LEU A 264 -15.78 0.23 -23.10
CA LEU A 264 -16.81 0.95 -23.86
C LEU A 264 -17.68 -0.12 -24.51
N GLY A 265 -18.97 -0.14 -24.17
CA GLY A 265 -19.92 -0.91 -24.95
C GLY A 265 -19.78 -0.49 -26.41
N GLU A 266 -19.80 -1.47 -27.32
CA GLU A 266 -20.02 -1.12 -28.72
C GLU A 266 -21.22 -0.19 -28.77
N PRO A 267 -21.11 0.95 -29.49
CA PRO A 267 -22.29 1.75 -29.74
C PRO A 267 -23.26 0.78 -30.40
N GLN A 268 -24.30 0.36 -29.67
CA GLN A 268 -25.35 -0.46 -30.25
C GLN A 268 -25.87 0.41 -31.38
N ALA A 269 -25.42 0.14 -32.60
CA ALA A 269 -26.06 0.61 -33.80
C ALA A 269 -27.51 0.25 -33.55
N ARG A 270 -28.36 1.28 -33.41
CA ARG A 270 -29.78 1.15 -33.07
C ARG A 270 -30.37 0.11 -34.01
N SER A 271 -30.34 -1.14 -33.59
CA SER A 271 -30.79 -2.29 -34.35
C SER A 271 -31.81 -2.91 -33.43
N GLY A 272 -33.07 -2.71 -33.82
CA GLY A 272 -34.17 -3.44 -33.19
C GLY A 272 -33.93 -4.92 -33.40
N GLY A 273 -33.58 -5.63 -32.34
CA GLY A 273 -33.30 -7.07 -32.40
C GLY A 273 -32.39 -7.48 -31.26
N GLY A 274 -32.96 -7.77 -30.10
CA GLY A 274 -32.22 -8.20 -28.92
C GLY A 274 -31.48 -9.51 -29.18
N VAL A 275 -30.16 -9.46 -29.08
CA VAL A 275 -29.31 -10.65 -28.91
C VAL A 275 -28.39 -10.38 -27.73
N ALA A 276 -28.47 -11.26 -26.73
CA ALA A 276 -27.66 -11.22 -25.53
C ALA A 276 -26.18 -11.45 -25.88
N VAL A 277 -25.31 -10.55 -25.44
CA VAL A 277 -23.86 -10.72 -25.56
C VAL A 277 -23.44 -11.78 -24.55
N ALA A 278 -23.12 -12.98 -25.03
CA ALA A 278 -22.46 -14.00 -24.24
C ALA A 278 -21.05 -13.51 -23.88
N ALA A 279 -20.81 -13.29 -22.59
CA ALA A 279 -19.48 -12.99 -22.07
C ALA A 279 -18.57 -14.19 -22.39
N ALA A 280 -17.61 -13.99 -23.30
CA ALA A 280 -16.56 -14.95 -23.59
C ALA A 280 -15.64 -15.05 -22.36
N ALA A 281 -15.93 -16.00 -21.48
CA ALA A 281 -14.98 -16.46 -20.48
C ALA A 281 -13.82 -17.13 -21.22
N GLY A 282 -12.69 -16.43 -21.30
CA GLY A 282 -11.45 -17.00 -21.81
C GLY A 282 -11.02 -18.15 -20.90
N ALA A 283 -11.18 -19.38 -21.40
CA ALA A 283 -10.54 -20.54 -20.83
C ALA A 283 -9.02 -20.37 -20.99
N ALA A 284 -8.32 -20.14 -19.87
CA ALA A 284 -6.87 -20.27 -19.84
C ALA A 284 -6.53 -21.74 -20.13
N ALA A 285 -6.03 -22.00 -21.33
CA ALA A 285 -5.48 -23.29 -21.71
C ALA A 285 -4.30 -23.61 -20.78
N ALA A 286 -4.39 -24.74 -20.07
CA ALA A 286 -3.28 -25.30 -19.33
C ALA A 286 -2.16 -25.70 -20.32
N PRO A 287 -0.88 -25.47 -19.99
CA PRO A 287 0.21 -25.99 -20.82
C PRO A 287 0.26 -27.52 -20.68
N ASP A 288 0.21 -28.21 -21.84
CA ASP A 288 0.53 -29.62 -21.96
C ASP A 288 1.93 -29.88 -21.39
N ALA A 289 2.01 -30.75 -20.39
CA ALA A 289 3.26 -31.28 -19.87
C ALA A 289 3.68 -32.51 -20.71
N PRO A 290 4.97 -32.65 -21.07
CA PRO A 290 5.49 -33.87 -21.69
C PRO A 290 5.60 -35.05 -20.71
#